data_AF-A0A5B6VJ61-F1
#
_entry.id   AF-A0A5B6VJ61-F1
#
_cell.length_a   1.000
_cell.length_b   1.000
_cell.length_c   1.000
_cell.angle_alpha   90.00
_cell.angle_beta   90.00
_cell.angle_gamma   90.00
#
_symmetry.space_group_name_H-M   'P 1'
#
loop_
_entity.id
_entity.type
_entity.pdbx_description
1 polymer ?
#
loop_
_entity_poly.entity_id
_entity_poly.type
_entity_poly.pdbx_seq_one_letter_code
_entity_poly.pdbx_strand_id
1 'polypeptide(L)'
;MTILAAIPLCKQTPPLPSFLLNSGVEDGREGRDGKPSVGLVYRNLLAKQGYPPPDPEMSTTWTLFSSSVEKYPGNRMLGWRKFVDDKVGPYIWKTYKEVYDEVLHVGSALRASGVEPGCRVGIYGANCPQWVMAMEASGAHSLVCVPLYDTLVG
;
A
#
# COMPACT_ATOMS: atom_id res chain seq x y z
N MET A 1 -17.61 2.39 1.33
CA MET A 1 -16.70 3.36 1.98
C MET A 1 -15.42 3.40 1.16
N THR A 2 -15.11 4.51 0.49
CA THR A 2 -13.89 4.63 -0.33
C THR A 2 -12.76 5.13 0.54
N ILE A 3 -11.66 4.37 0.64
CA ILE A 3 -10.40 4.86 1.21
C ILE A 3 -9.59 5.48 0.11
N LEU A 4 -8.97 6.61 0.41
CA LEU A 4 -7.90 7.16 -0.40
C LEU A 4 -6.61 7.11 0.44
N ALA A 5 -5.68 6.27 0.01
CA ALA A 5 -4.30 6.31 0.51
C ALA A 5 -3.56 7.39 -0.26
N ALA A 6 -3.03 8.39 0.45
CA ALA A 6 -2.17 9.39 -0.15
C ALA A 6 -0.76 8.81 -0.31
N ILE A 7 -0.47 8.32 -1.51
CA ILE A 7 0.90 8.05 -1.92
C ILE A 7 1.64 9.40 -1.83
N PRO A 8 2.80 9.48 -1.15
CA PRO A 8 3.63 10.66 -1.24
C PRO A 8 4.22 10.66 -2.66
N LEU A 9 3.47 11.24 -3.60
CA LEU A 9 4.03 11.62 -4.88
C LEU A 9 5.08 12.67 -4.54
N CYS A 10 6.33 12.25 -4.62
CA CYS A 10 7.49 13.11 -4.58
C CYS A 10 7.15 14.36 -5.41
N LYS A 11 7.10 15.53 -4.75
CA LYS A 11 6.80 16.81 -5.39
C LYS A 11 7.95 17.17 -6.35
N GLN A 12 8.03 16.52 -7.51
CA GLN A 12 9.06 16.81 -8.52
C GLN A 12 8.84 16.11 -9.87
N THR A 13 7.60 16.05 -10.37
CA THR A 13 7.40 15.80 -11.82
C THR A 13 6.31 16.71 -12.37
N PRO A 14 6.58 17.51 -13.43
CA PRO A 14 5.55 18.27 -14.10
C PRO A 14 4.46 17.33 -14.65
N PRO A 15 3.23 17.80 -14.87
CA PRO A 15 2.16 16.98 -15.41
C PRO A 15 2.52 16.55 -16.84
N LEU A 16 2.97 15.30 -17.00
CA LEU A 16 3.09 14.69 -18.32
C LEU A 16 1.68 14.29 -18.79
N PRO A 17 1.32 14.56 -20.06
CA PRO A 17 0.03 14.13 -20.60
C PRO A 17 -0.12 12.62 -20.47
N SER A 18 -1.31 12.19 -20.04
CA SER A 18 -1.68 10.85 -19.57
C SER A 18 -1.49 9.69 -20.57
N PHE A 19 -1.07 9.98 -21.81
CA PHE A 19 -0.89 8.99 -22.87
C PHE A 19 0.56 8.56 -23.15
N LEU A 20 1.55 9.14 -22.45
CA LEU A 20 2.97 8.84 -22.68
C LEU A 20 3.72 8.48 -21.39
N LEU A 21 3.15 7.63 -20.53
CA LEU A 21 3.86 7.19 -19.31
C LEU A 21 4.70 5.93 -19.54
N ASN A 22 4.50 5.21 -20.64
CA ASN A 22 5.13 3.93 -20.90
C ASN A 22 5.85 3.88 -22.25
N SER A 23 7.02 3.26 -22.28
CA SER A 23 7.74 2.88 -23.50
C SER A 23 7.74 1.37 -23.67
N GLY A 24 7.59 0.90 -24.92
CA GLY A 24 7.89 -0.47 -25.29
C GLY A 24 9.36 -0.78 -25.02
N VAL A 25 9.63 -1.90 -24.36
CA VAL A 25 10.98 -2.35 -24.00
C VAL A 25 11.32 -3.71 -24.56
N GLU A 26 10.32 -4.56 -24.84
CA GLU A 26 10.53 -5.85 -25.50
C GLU A 26 9.39 -6.07 -26.50
N ASP A 27 9.75 -6.52 -27.71
CA ASP A 27 8.81 -6.82 -28.77
C ASP A 27 8.02 -8.10 -28.44
N GLY A 28 6.77 -8.13 -28.90
CA GLY A 28 5.97 -9.34 -28.83
C GLY A 28 6.59 -10.48 -29.65
N ARG A 29 6.34 -11.72 -29.24
CA ARG A 29 6.76 -12.91 -29.97
C ARG A 29 5.58 -13.82 -30.25
N GLU A 30 5.52 -14.36 -31.46
CA GLU A 30 4.55 -15.38 -31.81
C GLU A 30 4.86 -16.71 -31.10
N GLY A 31 3.82 -17.50 -30.82
CA GLY A 31 3.98 -18.83 -30.24
C GLY A 31 4.52 -19.81 -31.29
N ARG A 32 5.56 -20.57 -30.93
CA ARG A 32 6.12 -21.67 -31.73
C ARG A 32 6.54 -22.82 -30.82
N ASP A 33 6.51 -24.04 -31.35
CA ASP A 33 6.99 -25.26 -30.67
C ASP A 33 6.36 -25.48 -29.27
N GLY A 34 5.04 -25.26 -29.16
CA GLY A 34 4.31 -25.41 -27.90
C GLY A 34 4.50 -24.28 -26.88
N LYS A 35 5.31 -23.24 -27.20
CA LYS A 35 5.42 -22.03 -26.38
C LYS A 35 4.32 -21.03 -26.74
N PRO A 36 3.67 -20.39 -25.76
CA PRO A 36 2.62 -19.40 -26.02
C PRO A 36 3.20 -18.12 -26.64
N SER A 37 2.37 -17.41 -27.40
CA SER A 37 2.69 -16.05 -27.83
C SER A 37 2.79 -15.12 -26.61
N VAL A 38 3.62 -14.09 -26.73
CA VAL A 38 3.79 -13.06 -25.69
C VAL A 38 3.59 -11.70 -26.34
N GLY A 39 2.79 -10.85 -25.70
CA GLY A 39 2.57 -9.47 -26.15
C GLY A 39 3.77 -8.57 -25.91
N LEU A 40 3.69 -7.34 -26.39
CA LEU A 40 4.68 -6.28 -26.15
C LEU A 40 4.83 -6.02 -24.65
N VAL A 41 6.07 -5.88 -24.19
CA VAL A 41 6.35 -5.46 -22.82
C VAL A 41 6.49 -3.94 -22.79
N TYR A 42 5.67 -3.30 -21.98
CA TYR A 42 5.73 -1.88 -21.70
C TYR A 42 6.31 -1.65 -20.31
N ARG A 43 7.19 -0.65 -20.18
CA ARG A 43 7.66 -0.15 -18.88
C ARG A 43 7.46 1.35 -18.79
N ASN A 44 7.36 1.84 -17.56
CA ASN A 44 7.34 3.27 -17.30
C ASN A 44 8.56 3.95 -17.95
N LEU A 45 8.40 5.15 -18.51
CA LEU A 45 9.50 5.89 -19.15
C LEU A 45 10.70 6.08 -18.23
N LEU A 46 10.47 6.26 -16.93
CA LEU A 46 11.50 6.44 -15.90
C LEU A 46 12.25 5.13 -15.57
N ALA A 47 11.72 3.98 -15.99
CA ALA A 47 12.28 2.65 -15.77
C ALA A 47 12.52 1.89 -17.08
N LYS A 48 12.72 2.62 -18.19
CA LYS A 48 12.94 2.03 -19.51
C LYS A 48 14.15 1.09 -19.52
N GLN A 49 15.23 1.48 -18.83
CA GLN A 49 16.46 0.71 -18.68
C GLN A 49 16.43 -0.28 -17.50
N GLY A 50 15.24 -0.55 -16.95
CA GLY A 50 15.06 -1.31 -15.73
C GLY A 50 14.81 -0.41 -14.52
N TYR A 51 14.43 -1.04 -13.40
CA TYR A 51 14.29 -0.34 -12.14
C TYR A 51 15.67 -0.14 -11.50
N PRO A 52 15.89 0.96 -10.75
CA PRO A 52 17.05 1.04 -9.88
C PRO A 52 17.07 -0.15 -8.91
N PRO A 53 18.27 -0.59 -8.46
CA PRO A 53 18.34 -1.63 -7.45
C PRO A 53 17.54 -1.22 -6.21
N PRO A 54 16.90 -2.18 -5.51
CA PRO A 54 16.22 -1.88 -4.25
C PRO A 54 17.19 -1.24 -3.26
N ASP A 55 16.71 -0.25 -2.51
CA ASP A 55 17.46 0.34 -1.42
C ASP A 55 17.68 -0.75 -0.34
N PRO A 56 18.94 -1.11 -0.01
CA PRO A 56 19.23 -2.15 0.97
C PRO A 56 18.73 -1.80 2.38
N GLU A 57 18.55 -0.51 2.68
CA GLU A 57 17.99 -0.07 3.97
C GLU A 57 16.46 -0.29 4.03
N MET A 58 15.78 -0.37 2.89
CA MET A 58 14.32 -0.53 2.77
C MET A 58 13.91 -1.98 2.55
N SER A 59 14.36 -2.87 3.43
CA SER A 59 14.15 -4.32 3.30
C SER A 59 12.82 -4.84 3.85
N THR A 60 12.08 -4.02 4.60
CA THR A 60 10.78 -4.39 5.18
C THR A 60 9.71 -3.35 4.89
N THR A 61 8.45 -3.78 4.85
CA THR A 61 7.31 -2.87 4.73
C THR A 61 7.26 -1.87 5.88
N TRP A 62 7.64 -2.32 7.09
CA TRP A 62 7.76 -1.45 8.25
C TRP A 62 8.79 -0.34 8.03
N THR A 63 9.99 -0.67 7.55
CA THR A 63 11.04 0.34 7.30
C THR A 63 10.59 1.38 6.28
N LEU A 64 9.93 0.93 5.19
CA LEU A 64 9.37 1.83 4.19
C LEU A 64 8.34 2.79 4.81
N PHE A 65 7.45 2.28 5.65
CA PHE A 65 6.42 3.08 6.33
C PHE A 65 7.04 4.03 7.36
N SER A 66 7.87 3.54 8.28
CA SER A 66 8.48 4.34 9.35
C SER A 66 9.37 5.46 8.79
N SER A 67 10.16 5.19 7.74
CA SER A 67 10.95 6.23 7.08
C SER A 67 10.08 7.27 6.36
N SER A 68 8.91 6.89 5.87
CA SER A 68 7.95 7.85 5.30
C SER A 68 7.34 8.74 6.38
N VAL A 69 7.07 8.18 7.57
CA VAL A 69 6.58 8.94 8.74
C VAL A 69 7.63 9.94 9.20
N GLU A 70 8.89 9.55 9.27
CA GLU A 70 9.99 10.44 9.65
C GLU A 70 10.15 11.62 8.68
N LYS A 71 10.10 11.34 7.37
CA LYS A 71 10.26 12.37 6.33
C LYS A 71 9.04 13.29 6.20
N TYR A 72 7.83 12.77 6.40
CA TYR A 72 6.58 13.47 6.06
C TYR A 72 5.49 13.38 7.15
N PRO A 73 5.79 13.65 8.43
CA PRO A 73 4.90 13.32 9.55
C PRO A 73 3.54 14.05 9.47
N GLY A 74 3.52 15.29 8.99
CA GLY A 74 2.29 16.11 8.87
C GLY A 74 1.51 15.92 7.57
N ASN A 75 2.01 15.11 6.62
CA ASN A 75 1.28 14.89 5.37
C ASN A 75 0.07 13.98 5.62
N ARG A 76 -1.01 14.21 4.87
CA ARG A 76 -2.18 13.32 4.87
C ARG A 76 -1.76 11.94 4.37
N MET A 77 -2.21 10.88 5.05
CA MET A 77 -1.94 9.48 4.71
C MET A 77 -3.23 8.71 4.42
N LEU A 78 -4.15 8.64 5.39
CA LEU A 78 -5.39 7.87 5.27
C LEU A 78 -6.61 8.78 5.28
N GLY A 79 -7.37 8.75 4.18
CA GLY A 79 -8.61 9.52 4.02
C GLY A 79 -9.85 8.64 3.97
N TRP A 80 -10.92 9.05 4.65
CA TRP A 80 -12.24 8.42 4.55
C TRP A 80 -13.37 9.44 4.65
N ARG A 81 -14.59 9.03 4.29
CA ARG A 81 -15.79 9.87 4.34
C ARG A 81 -16.78 9.29 5.33
N LYS A 82 -17.34 10.14 6.19
CA LYS A 82 -18.45 9.77 7.06
C LYS A 82 -19.76 9.83 6.28
N PHE A 83 -20.63 8.85 6.48
CA PHE A 83 -22.03 8.92 6.09
C PHE A 83 -22.80 9.49 7.28
N VAL A 84 -23.46 10.62 7.08
CA VAL A 84 -24.31 11.28 8.08
C VAL A 84 -25.59 11.69 7.35
N ASP A 85 -26.76 11.30 7.89
CA ASP A 85 -28.08 11.61 7.33
C ASP A 85 -28.22 11.27 5.83
N ASP A 86 -27.83 10.04 5.46
CA ASP A 86 -27.84 9.52 4.07
C ASP A 86 -27.01 10.33 3.06
N LYS A 87 -26.16 11.24 3.55
CA LYS A 87 -25.28 12.07 2.72
C LYS A 87 -23.83 11.74 2.98
N VAL A 88 -23.05 11.73 1.91
CA VAL A 88 -21.62 11.49 1.98
C VAL A 88 -20.90 12.78 2.32
N GLY A 89 -20.38 12.88 3.54
CA GLY A 89 -19.63 14.06 4.02
C GLY A 89 -18.30 14.28 3.30
N PRO A 90 -17.57 15.36 3.64
CA PRO A 90 -16.22 15.60 3.11
C PRO A 90 -15.23 14.53 3.59
N TYR A 91 -14.10 14.42 2.90
CA TYR A 91 -13.00 13.57 3.37
C TYR A 91 -12.40 14.13 4.66
N ILE A 92 -12.25 13.25 5.64
CA ILE A 92 -11.43 13.44 6.82
C ILE A 92 -10.16 12.62 6.66
N TRP A 93 -9.07 13.12 7.24
CA TRP A 93 -7.73 12.62 7.00
C TRP A 93 -7.00 12.40 8.30
N LYS A 94 -6.21 11.32 8.36
CA LYS A 94 -5.12 11.17 9.32
C LYS A 94 -3.79 11.47 8.65
N THR A 95 -2.91 12.11 9.40
CA THR A 95 -1.51 12.35 9.01
C THR A 95 -0.67 11.09 9.20
N TYR A 96 0.51 11.04 8.56
CA TYR A 96 1.46 9.94 8.77
C TYR A 96 1.80 9.74 10.26
N LYS A 97 1.99 10.82 11.02
CA LYS A 97 2.30 10.74 12.45
C LYS A 97 1.16 10.14 13.27
N GLU A 98 -0.07 10.59 13.04
CA GLU A 98 -1.25 10.05 13.75
C GLU A 98 -1.46 8.56 13.43
N VAL A 99 -1.27 8.16 12.17
CA VAL A 99 -1.36 6.75 11.78
C VAL A 99 -0.27 5.93 12.45
N TYR A 100 0.97 6.42 12.46
CA TYR A 100 2.10 5.74 13.08
C TYR A 100 1.88 5.48 14.58
N ASP A 101 1.41 6.49 15.31
CA ASP A 101 1.15 6.36 16.74
C ASP A 101 0.06 5.31 17.03
N GLU A 102 -1.02 5.31 16.22
CA GLU A 102 -2.08 4.31 16.33
C GLU A 102 -1.59 2.90 15.97
N VAL A 103 -0.75 2.77 14.93
CA VAL A 103 -0.13 1.51 14.54
C VAL A 103 0.70 0.92 15.68
N LEU A 104 1.52 1.74 16.36
CA LEU A 104 2.30 1.30 17.51
C LEU A 104 1.42 0.85 18.68
N HIS A 105 0.32 1.55 18.94
CA HIS A 105 -0.63 1.15 19.98
C HIS A 105 -1.33 -0.17 19.67
N VAL A 106 -1.81 -0.35 18.44
CA VAL A 106 -2.45 -1.61 17.99
C VAL A 106 -1.46 -2.76 18.09
N GLY A 107 -0.24 -2.57 17.59
CA GLY A 107 0.82 -3.56 17.65
C GLY A 107 1.18 -3.96 19.07
N SER A 108 1.35 -2.97 19.96
CA SER A 108 1.62 -3.20 21.39
C SER A 108 0.48 -3.98 22.08
N ALA A 109 -0.79 -3.69 21.72
CA ALA A 109 -1.93 -4.42 22.25
C ALA A 109 -1.96 -5.89 21.76
N LEU A 110 -1.61 -6.16 20.50
CA LEU A 110 -1.47 -7.52 19.99
C LEU A 110 -0.38 -8.29 20.74
N ARG A 111 0.77 -7.65 20.99
CA ARG A 111 1.86 -8.22 21.79
C ARG A 111 1.43 -8.52 23.23
N ALA A 112 0.75 -7.58 23.88
CA ALA A 112 0.22 -7.76 25.23
C ALA A 112 -0.83 -8.88 25.32
N SER A 113 -1.50 -9.19 24.21
CA SER A 113 -2.45 -10.31 24.10
C SER A 113 -1.79 -11.68 23.86
N GLY A 114 -0.45 -11.75 23.86
CA GLY A 114 0.32 -12.98 23.67
C GLY A 114 0.58 -13.36 22.21
N VAL A 115 0.37 -12.44 21.27
CA VAL A 115 0.70 -12.67 19.85
C VAL A 115 2.21 -12.49 19.65
N GLU A 116 2.87 -13.53 19.19
CA GLU A 116 4.33 -13.57 19.00
C GLU A 116 4.73 -13.38 17.52
N PRO A 117 5.99 -12.98 17.22
CA PRO A 117 6.49 -12.85 15.86
C PRO A 117 6.29 -14.15 15.07
N GLY A 118 5.88 -14.03 13.81
CA GLY A 118 5.56 -15.17 12.94
C GLY A 118 4.13 -15.71 13.11
N CYS A 119 3.39 -15.29 14.14
CA CYS A 119 1.97 -15.62 14.24
C CYS A 119 1.17 -15.03 13.08
N ARG A 120 0.09 -15.72 12.70
CA ARG A 120 -0.87 -15.27 11.69
C ARG A 120 -2.00 -14.51 12.36
N VAL A 121 -2.28 -13.30 11.89
CA VAL A 121 -3.37 -12.47 12.41
C VAL A 121 -4.38 -12.24 11.30
N GLY A 122 -5.60 -12.76 11.49
CA GLY A 122 -6.72 -12.52 10.60
C GLY A 122 -7.27 -11.10 10.78
N ILE A 123 -7.31 -10.32 9.70
CA ILE A 123 -7.93 -8.99 9.70
C ILE A 123 -9.22 -9.06 8.89
N TYR A 124 -10.34 -9.11 9.61
CA TYR A 124 -11.68 -9.14 9.03
C TYR A 124 -12.33 -7.76 9.08
N GLY A 125 -12.81 -7.29 7.93
CA GLY A 125 -13.55 -6.05 7.85
C GLY A 125 -13.60 -5.47 6.44
N ALA A 126 -14.49 -4.49 6.26
CA ALA A 126 -14.48 -3.68 5.05
C ALA A 126 -13.17 -2.90 4.93
N ASN A 127 -12.81 -2.52 3.71
CA ASN A 127 -11.69 -1.62 3.48
C ASN A 127 -11.94 -0.30 4.26
N CYS A 128 -11.20 -0.10 5.35
CA CYS A 128 -11.28 1.07 6.22
C CYS A 128 -9.89 1.50 6.75
N PRO A 129 -9.71 2.75 7.20
CA PRO A 129 -8.43 3.19 7.75
C PRO A 129 -7.88 2.27 8.83
N GLN A 130 -8.75 1.73 9.69
CA GLN A 130 -8.40 0.80 10.77
C GLN A 130 -7.83 -0.52 10.23
N TRP A 131 -8.35 -1.00 9.10
CA TRP A 131 -7.84 -2.19 8.44
C TRP A 131 -6.40 -1.98 7.97
N VAL A 132 -6.11 -0.84 7.35
CA VAL A 132 -4.75 -0.48 6.92
C VAL A 132 -3.81 -0.36 8.12
N MET A 133 -4.27 0.27 9.21
CA MET A 133 -3.47 0.38 10.44
C MET A 133 -3.18 -0.98 11.08
N ALA A 134 -4.12 -1.92 11.08
CA ALA A 134 -3.90 -3.28 11.57
C ALA A 134 -2.90 -4.06 10.69
N MET A 135 -2.92 -3.84 9.37
CA MET A 135 -1.94 -4.40 8.45
C MET A 135 -0.53 -3.84 8.72
N GLU A 136 -0.38 -2.52 8.90
CA GLU A 136 0.91 -1.91 9.24
C GLU A 136 1.42 -2.37 10.62
N ALA A 137 0.54 -2.52 11.61
CA ALA A 137 0.87 -3.05 12.92
C ALA A 137 1.38 -4.49 12.85
N SER A 138 0.83 -5.29 11.93
CA SER A 138 1.33 -6.64 11.66
C SER A 138 2.76 -6.60 11.14
N GLY A 139 3.05 -5.70 10.19
CA GLY A 139 4.41 -5.49 9.68
C GLY A 139 5.39 -5.04 10.77
N ALA A 140 4.98 -4.10 11.63
CA ALA A 140 5.79 -3.54 12.72
C ALA A 140 6.25 -4.60 13.74
N HIS A 141 5.45 -5.64 13.95
CA HIS A 141 5.70 -6.69 14.95
C HIS A 141 6.04 -8.06 14.34
N SER A 142 6.43 -8.10 13.06
CA SER A 142 6.79 -9.32 12.33
C SER A 142 5.68 -10.38 12.34
N LEU A 143 4.42 -9.95 12.24
CA LEU A 143 3.24 -10.80 12.17
C LEU A 143 2.82 -11.02 10.72
N VAL A 144 2.25 -12.19 10.44
CA VAL A 144 1.71 -12.52 9.12
C VAL A 144 0.26 -12.02 9.04
N CYS A 145 0.05 -10.92 8.33
CA CYS A 145 -1.29 -10.39 8.04
C CYS A 145 -2.06 -11.35 7.12
N VAL A 146 -3.24 -11.80 7.55
CA VAL A 146 -4.15 -12.63 6.76
C VAL A 146 -5.43 -11.85 6.50
N PRO A 147 -5.61 -11.27 5.29
CA PRO A 147 -6.79 -10.47 4.97
C PRO A 147 -8.02 -11.37 4.79
N LEU A 148 -9.12 -11.04 5.46
CA LEU A 148 -10.39 -11.78 5.38
C LEU A 148 -11.50 -10.85 4.88
N TYR A 149 -12.12 -11.19 3.75
CA TYR A 149 -13.24 -10.44 3.18
C TYR A 149 -14.49 -11.30 3.13
N ASP A 150 -15.65 -10.67 3.34
CA ASP A 150 -16.98 -11.30 3.35
C ASP A 150 -17.46 -11.76 1.95
N THR A 151 -16.58 -11.77 0.94
CA THR A 151 -16.89 -12.27 -0.41
C THR A 151 -16.81 -13.80 -0.52
N LEU A 152 -16.67 -14.50 0.60
CA LEU A 152 -16.80 -15.96 0.68
C LEU A 152 -18.26 -16.33 0.95
N VAL A 153 -19.12 -16.08 -0.03
CA VAL A 153 -20.43 -16.73 -0.12
C VAL A 153 -20.45 -17.46 -1.46
N GLY A 154 -20.66 -18.78 -1.42
CA GLY A 154 -20.90 -19.60 -2.60
C GLY A 154 -22.26 -19.34 -3.24
#